data_AF-A0A7H8KV11-F1
#
_entry.id   AF-A0A7H8KV11-F1
#
_cell.length_a   1.000
_cell.length_b   1.000
_cell.length_c   1.000
_cell.angle_alpha   90.00
_cell.angle_beta   90.00
_cell.angle_gamma   90.00
#
_symmetry.space_group_name_H-M   'P 1'
#
loop_
_entity.id
_entity.type
_entity.pdbx_description
1 polymer ?
#
loop_
_entity_poly.entity_id
_entity_poly.type
_entity_poly.pdbx_seq_one_letter_code
_entity_poly.pdbx_strand_id
1 'polypeptide(L)' 'MIDDIEMYRDGARDGSPYAARLRASLEYLLEQRPASVKEWWSLSRYAFQSEDELYEFLADVHAYFYGDRVEPPIAPAP' A
#
# COMPACT_ATOMS: atom_id res chain seq x y z
N MET A 1 7.92 8.27 0.66
CA MET A 1 7.74 6.87 1.17
C MET A 1 6.30 6.38 1.11
N ILE A 2 5.27 7.20 1.38
CA ILE A 2 3.96 7.03 0.72
C ILE A 2 3.72 8.17 -0.26
N ASP A 3 4.21 9.37 0.05
CA ASP A 3 4.07 10.56 -0.81
C ASP A 3 4.68 10.40 -2.22
N ASP A 4 5.63 9.46 -2.38
CA ASP A 4 6.31 9.17 -3.65
C ASP A 4 5.76 7.89 -4.32
N ILE A 5 4.54 7.46 -3.96
CA ILE A 5 3.96 6.20 -4.46
C ILE A 5 3.99 6.10 -5.99
N GLU A 6 3.86 7.25 -6.66
CA GLU A 6 3.93 7.32 -8.12
C GLU A 6 5.27 6.83 -8.67
N MET A 7 6.38 7.11 -8.00
CA MET A 7 7.73 6.76 -8.43
C MET A 7 8.01 5.26 -8.37
N TYR A 8 7.25 4.52 -7.55
CA TYR A 8 7.43 3.08 -7.37
C TYR A 8 6.59 2.24 -8.34
N ARG A 9 5.71 2.86 -9.14
CA ARG A 9 4.76 2.13 -9.98
C ARG A 9 5.43 1.21 -11.00
N ASP A 10 6.45 1.71 -11.69
CA ASP A 10 7.16 0.91 -12.70
C ASP A 10 7.99 -0.20 -12.04
N GLY A 11 8.68 0.13 -10.94
CA GLY A 11 9.44 -0.86 -10.16
C GLY A 11 8.57 -1.94 -9.53
N ALA A 12 7.32 -1.62 -9.17
CA ALA A 12 6.36 -2.60 -8.69
C ALA A 12 5.95 -3.62 -9.77
N ARG A 13 6.18 -3.31 -11.06
CA ARG A 13 5.78 -4.10 -12.23
C ARG A 13 6.96 -4.65 -13.04
N ASP A 14 8.21 -4.39 -12.64
CA ASP A 14 9.41 -4.66 -13.44
C ASP A 14 9.74 -6.15 -13.64
N GLY A 15 8.92 -7.05 -13.08
CA GLY A 15 9.08 -8.51 -13.18
C GLY A 15 10.21 -9.08 -12.32
N SER A 16 10.89 -8.25 -11.53
CA SER A 16 11.94 -8.70 -10.62
C SER A 16 11.38 -9.55 -9.48
N PRO A 17 12.24 -10.34 -8.80
CA PRO A 17 11.86 -11.01 -7.57
C PRO A 17 11.34 -10.05 -6.48
N TYR A 18 11.81 -8.80 -6.49
CA TYR A 18 11.33 -7.77 -5.59
C TYR A 18 9.88 -7.38 -5.92
N ALA A 19 9.56 -7.11 -7.19
CA ALA A 19 8.19 -6.81 -7.63
C ALA A 19 7.21 -7.95 -7.28
N ALA A 20 7.61 -9.21 -7.50
CA ALA A 20 6.80 -10.37 -7.14
C ALA A 20 6.56 -10.45 -5.61
N ARG A 21 7.60 -10.19 -4.81
CA ARG A 21 7.49 -10.19 -3.35
C ARG A 21 6.63 -9.03 -2.84
N LEU A 22 6.74 -7.85 -3.44
CA LEU A 22 5.91 -6.69 -3.10
C LEU A 22 4.43 -7.00 -3.34
N ARG A 23 4.10 -7.54 -4.51
CA ARG A 23 2.73 -7.96 -4.84
C ARG A 23 2.18 -8.96 -3.82
N ALA A 24 2.90 -10.05 -3.57
CA ALA A 24 2.47 -11.07 -2.62
C ALA A 24 2.31 -10.53 -1.19
N SER A 25 3.17 -9.61 -0.78
CA SER A 25 3.07 -8.96 0.54
C SER A 25 1.82 -8.08 0.64
N LEU A 26 1.49 -7.33 -0.41
CA LEU A 26 0.27 -6.52 -0.45
C LEU A 26 -0.99 -7.39 -0.49
N GLU A 27 -1.02 -8.46 -1.29
CA GLU A 27 -2.11 -9.43 -1.32
C GLU A 27 -2.34 -10.05 0.07
N TYR A 28 -1.27 -10.47 0.75
CA TYR A 28 -1.36 -10.99 2.12
C TYR A 28 -1.92 -9.97 3.13
N LEU A 29 -1.47 -8.70 3.06
CA LEU A 29 -1.98 -7.64 3.93
C LEU A 29 -3.49 -7.44 3.73
N LEU A 30 -3.96 -7.45 2.48
CA LEU A 30 -5.38 -7.25 2.16
C LEU A 30 -6.25 -8.44 2.57
N GLU A 31 -5.76 -9.67 2.41
CA GLU A 31 -6.52 -10.87 2.77
C GLU A 31 -6.60 -11.10 4.28
N GLN A 32 -5.47 -10.96 4.99
CA GLN A 32 -5.38 -11.34 6.41
C GLN A 32 -5.60 -10.17 7.37
N ARG A 33 -5.50 -8.93 6.86
CA ARG A 33 -5.57 -7.70 7.64
C ARG A 33 -4.79 -7.76 8.97
N PRO A 34 -3.50 -8.15 8.96
CA PRO A 34 -2.78 -8.55 10.17
C PRO A 34 -2.24 -7.38 11.01
N ALA A 35 -2.13 -6.18 10.43
CA ALA A 35 -1.57 -5.00 11.06
C ALA A 35 -2.67 -4.06 11.57
N SER A 36 -2.54 -3.61 12.81
CA SER A 36 -3.31 -2.51 13.36
C SER A 36 -2.77 -1.14 12.92
N VAL A 37 -3.59 -0.08 13.03
CA VAL A 37 -3.13 1.30 12.77
C VAL A 37 -1.94 1.70 13.65
N LYS A 38 -1.84 1.14 14.86
CA LYS A 38 -0.73 1.40 15.79
C LYS A 38 0.58 0.78 15.28
N GLU A 39 0.52 -0.46 14.84
CA GLU A 39 1.68 -1.14 14.24
C GLU A 39 2.10 -0.47 12.95
N TRP A 40 1.12 -0.11 12.11
CA TRP A 40 1.36 0.63 10.88
C TRP A 40 2.05 1.97 11.14
N TRP A 41 1.56 2.75 12.12
CA TRP A 41 2.19 4.00 12.54
C TRP A 41 3.63 3.79 13.02
N SER A 42 3.88 2.72 13.79
CA SER A 42 5.22 2.41 14.30
C SER A 42 6.23 2.14 13.18
N LEU A 43 5.76 1.61 12.04
CA LEU A 43 6.61 1.26 10.90
C LEU A 43 6.76 2.42 9.89
N SER A 44 5.65 3.11 9.59
CA SER A 44 5.57 4.04 8.46
C SER A 44 5.54 5.51 8.87
N ARG A 45 5.13 5.81 10.11
CA ARG A 45 4.77 7.18 10.57
C ARG A 45 3.59 7.81 9.82
N TYR A 46 2.74 7.01 9.18
CA TYR A 46 1.44 7.46 8.66
C TYR A 46 0.31 6.98 9.55
N ALA A 47 -0.55 7.90 9.96
CA ALA A 47 -1.68 7.65 10.83
C ALA A 47 -2.94 7.46 9.99
N PHE A 48 -3.77 6.51 10.40
CA PHE A 48 -5.12 6.28 9.88
C PHE A 48 -6.09 6.35 11.06
N GLN A 49 -7.30 6.85 10.83
CA GLN A 49 -8.35 6.95 11.84
C GLN A 49 -8.89 5.57 12.24
N SER A 50 -8.83 4.59 11.34
CA SER A 50 -9.29 3.23 11.59
C SER A 50 -8.50 2.20 10.79
N GLU A 51 -8.59 0.93 11.20
CA GLU A 51 -8.02 -0.17 10.42
C GLU A 51 -8.72 -0.29 9.06
N ASP A 52 -10.04 -0.04 8.97
CA ASP A 52 -10.75 -0.03 7.69
C ASP A 52 -10.14 0.99 6.73
N GLU A 53 -9.90 2.23 7.18
CA GLU A 53 -9.27 3.26 6.36
C GLU A 53 -7.85 2.88 5.91
N LEU A 54 -7.05 2.25 6.79
CA LEU A 54 -5.74 1.71 6.43
C LEU A 54 -5.85 0.68 5.30
N TYR A 55 -6.76 -0.29 5.42
CA TYR A 55 -6.89 -1.35 4.43
C TYR A 55 -7.57 -0.88 3.13
N GLU A 56 -8.44 0.12 3.18
CA GLU A 56 -8.95 0.81 1.99
C GLU A 56 -7.81 1.50 1.24
N PHE A 57 -6.94 2.22 1.96
CA PHE A 57 -5.75 2.82 1.35
C PHE A 57 -4.83 1.77 0.72
N LEU A 58 -4.54 0.67 1.42
CA LEU A 58 -3.72 -0.43 0.87
C LEU A 58 -4.37 -1.09 -0.35
N ALA A 59 -5.70 -1.19 -0.39
CA ALA A 59 -6.42 -1.71 -1.54
C ALA A 59 -6.26 -0.77 -2.75
N ASP A 60 -6.31 0.54 -2.52
CA ASP A 60 -6.04 1.53 -3.55
C ASP A 60 -4.59 1.50 -4.04
N VAL A 61 -3.60 1.27 -3.14
CA VAL A 61 -2.20 1.06 -3.54
C VAL A 61 -2.09 -0.17 -4.45
N HIS A 62 -2.70 -1.28 -4.06
CA HIS A 62 -2.70 -2.49 -4.87
C HIS A 62 -3.39 -2.27 -6.23
N ALA A 63 -4.52 -1.57 -6.27
CA ALA A 63 -5.22 -1.23 -7.52
C ALA A 63 -4.37 -0.30 -8.41
N TYR A 64 -3.63 0.65 -7.83
CA TYR A 64 -2.74 1.55 -8.56
C TYR A 64 -1.54 0.80 -9.16
N PHE A 65 -0.93 -0.11 -8.38
CA PHE A 65 0.22 -0.90 -8.81
C PHE A 65 -0.15 -2.08 -9.70
N TYR A 66 -1.30 -2.72 -9.57
CA TYR A 66 -1.58 -3.99 -10.26
C TYR A 66 -2.94 -4.06 -10.94
N GLY A 67 -3.82 -3.08 -10.71
CA GLY A 67 -5.12 -2.98 -11.36
C GLY A 67 -5.22 -1.78 -12.32
N ASP A 68 -6.46 -1.35 -12.52
CA ASP A 68 -6.83 -0.35 -13.52
C ASP A 68 -6.82 1.09 -12.98
N ARG A 69 -6.47 1.31 -11.71
CA ARG A 69 -6.47 2.65 -11.11
C ARG A 69 -5.37 3.50 -11.73
N VAL A 70 -5.74 4.65 -12.30
CA VAL A 70 -4.79 5.55 -12.98
C VAL A 70 -4.09 6.49 -12.02
N GLU A 71 -4.81 7.05 -11.05
CA GLU A 71 -4.31 8.05 -10.11
C GLU A 71 -3.73 7.42 -8.83
N PRO A 72 -2.63 7.95 -8.28
CA PRO A 72 -2.08 7.44 -7.03
C PRO A 72 -3.07 7.65 -5.87
N PRO A 73 -3.16 6.72 -4.91
CA PRO A 73 -3.88 6.97 -3.66
C PRO A 73 -3.24 8.13 -2.90
N ILE A 74 -4.10 8.93 -2.27
CA ILE A 74 -3.67 10.04 -1.42
C ILE A 74 -3.54 9.49 0.00
N ALA A 75 -2.38 9.70 0.62
CA ALA A 75 -2.21 9.37 2.03
C ALA A 75 -3.17 10.22 2.89
N PRO A 76 -3.71 9.70 3.99
CA PRO A 76 -4.40 10.55 4.94
C PRO A 76 -3.48 11.67 5.43
N ALA A 77 -4.05 12.85 5.65
CA ALA A 77 -3.30 13.98 6.20
C ALA A 77 -2.79 13.61 7.61
N PRO A 78 -1.54 13.98 7.97
CA PRO A 78 -0.95 13.67 9.26
C PRO A 78 -1.69 14.29 10.45
#